data_AF-A0A7X7V776-F1
#
_entry.id   AF-A0A7X7V776-F1
#
_cell.length_a   1.000
_cell.length_b   1.000
_cell.length_c   1.000
_cell.angle_alpha   90.00
_cell.angle_beta   90.00
_cell.angle_gamma   90.00
#
_symmetry.space_group_name_H-M   'P 1'
#
loop_
_entity.id
_entity.type
_entity.pdbx_description
1 polymer ?
#
loop_
_entity_poly.entity_id
_entity_poly.type
_entity_poly.pdbx_seq_one_letter_code
_entity_poly.pdbx_strand_id
1 'polypeptide(L)'
;MNSSRVVRQSVRFRRIAMCVIAGVLTVGLAACGGGSGSGSSEASIDQTSAVTLETAETATVKIQALGSLVDPVEGAMEGGWWGTGLVVDSDGLVVTNNHVVVGAATL
;
A
#
# COMPACT_ATOMS: atom_id res chain seq x y z
N MET A 1 -6.36 47.05 -45.08
CA MET A 1 -7.27 45.88 -45.18
C MET A 1 -6.82 44.60 -44.45
N ASN A 2 -5.92 44.63 -43.44
CA ASN A 2 -5.44 43.39 -42.77
C ASN A 2 -5.89 43.14 -41.30
N SER A 3 -6.46 44.12 -40.59
CA SER A 3 -6.79 43.92 -39.15
C SER A 3 -8.03 43.07 -38.87
N SER A 4 -9.03 43.03 -39.77
CA SER A 4 -10.28 42.30 -39.53
C SER A 4 -10.17 40.79 -39.73
N ARG A 5 -9.13 40.30 -40.43
CA ARG A 5 -8.85 38.86 -40.60
C ARG A 5 -8.14 38.26 -39.38
N VAL A 6 -7.23 39.01 -38.75
CA VAL A 6 -6.45 38.56 -37.58
C VAL A 6 -7.34 38.39 -36.33
N VAL A 7 -8.28 39.31 -36.10
CA VAL A 7 -9.22 39.23 -34.95
C VAL A 7 -10.21 38.06 -35.10
N ARG A 8 -10.66 37.74 -36.33
CA ARG A 8 -11.53 36.57 -36.55
C ARG A 8 -10.79 35.24 -36.35
N GLN A 9 -9.49 35.20 -36.59
CA GLN A 9 -8.68 33.98 -36.47
C GLN A 9 -8.39 33.63 -34.99
N SER A 10 -8.12 34.63 -34.14
CA SER A 10 -7.87 34.41 -32.70
C SER A 10 -9.13 34.03 -31.91
N VAL A 11 -10.30 34.55 -32.29
CA VAL A 11 -11.58 34.23 -31.62
C VAL A 11 -12.07 32.83 -32.00
N ARG A 12 -11.83 32.38 -33.24
CA ARG A 12 -12.16 31.01 -33.68
C ARG A 12 -11.28 29.96 -33.02
N PHE A 13 -9.98 30.24 -32.86
CA PHE A 13 -9.04 29.33 -32.19
C PHE A 13 -9.34 29.19 -30.69
N ARG A 14 -9.68 30.29 -30.00
CA ARG A 14 -10.09 30.25 -28.58
C ARG A 14 -11.42 29.53 -28.36
N ARG A 15 -12.38 29.65 -29.29
CA ARG A 15 -13.66 28.90 -29.23
C ARG A 15 -13.47 27.40 -29.44
N ILE A 16 -12.63 27.00 -30.40
CA ILE A 16 -12.32 25.59 -30.64
C ILE A 16 -11.54 24.99 -29.45
N ALA A 17 -10.55 25.70 -28.91
CA ALA A 17 -9.80 25.26 -27.73
C ALA A 17 -10.69 25.10 -26.48
N MET A 18 -11.67 25.99 -26.29
CA MET A 18 -12.60 25.90 -25.15
C MET A 18 -13.60 24.74 -25.28
N CYS A 19 -14.06 24.42 -26.50
CA CYS A 19 -14.91 23.26 -26.75
C CYS A 19 -14.17 21.93 -26.58
N VAL A 20 -12.87 21.86 -26.89
CA VAL A 20 -12.06 20.65 -26.67
C VAL A 20 -11.85 20.40 -25.18
N ILE A 21 -11.56 21.44 -24.38
CA ILE A 21 -11.42 21.30 -22.93
C ILE A 21 -12.75 20.91 -22.27
N ALA A 22 -13.87 21.49 -22.71
CA ALA A 22 -15.20 21.13 -22.20
C ALA A 22 -15.65 19.72 -22.63
N GLY A 23 -15.30 19.29 -23.85
CA GLY A 23 -15.60 17.94 -24.35
C GLY A 23 -14.78 16.84 -23.68
N VAL A 24 -13.55 17.14 -23.25
CA VAL A 24 -12.72 16.19 -22.49
C VAL A 24 -13.20 16.05 -21.04
N LEU A 25 -13.80 17.10 -20.46
CA LEU A 25 -14.34 17.06 -19.10
C LEU A 25 -15.69 16.34 -18.97
N THR A 26 -16.50 16.25 -20.04
CA THR A 26 -17.80 15.57 -19.98
C THR A 26 -17.74 14.05 -20.21
N VAL A 27 -16.59 13.50 -20.60
CA VAL A 27 -16.39 12.04 -20.72
C VAL A 27 -15.98 11.38 -19.39
N GLY A 28 -15.64 12.17 -18.36
CA GLY A 28 -15.15 11.66 -17.07
C GLY A 28 -16.21 11.22 -16.05
N LEU A 29 -17.52 11.38 -16.32
CA LEU A 29 -18.58 11.13 -15.33
C LEU A 29 -19.58 10.03 -15.73
N ALA A 30 -19.40 9.35 -16.86
CA ALA A 30 -20.28 8.28 -17.33
C ALA A 30 -19.63 6.88 -17.33
N ALA A 31 -18.70 6.63 -16.41
CA ALA A 31 -18.02 5.33 -16.29
C ALA A 31 -18.60 4.43 -15.16
N CYS A 32 -19.85 4.65 -14.74
CA CYS A 32 -20.62 3.67 -13.95
C CYS A 32 -21.73 3.04 -14.81
N GLY A 33 -21.35 2.58 -16.00
CA GLY A 33 -22.17 1.74 -16.87
C GLY A 33 -21.45 0.41 -17.09
N GLY A 34 -22.05 -0.68 -16.63
CA GLY A 34 -21.43 -2.00 -16.49
C GLY A 34 -20.71 -2.53 -17.73
N GLY A 35 -19.50 -3.03 -17.50
CA GLY A 35 -18.72 -3.84 -18.43
C GLY A 35 -18.37 -5.18 -17.78
N SER A 36 -18.93 -6.25 -18.33
CA SER A 36 -18.55 -7.63 -18.05
C SER A 36 -17.14 -7.91 -18.56
N GLY A 37 -16.26 -8.38 -17.67
CA GLY A 37 -15.09 -9.21 -18.01
C GLY A 37 -13.79 -8.49 -18.36
N SER A 38 -12.88 -8.41 -17.38
CA SER A 38 -11.52 -8.95 -17.51
C SER A 38 -10.88 -8.92 -16.12
N GLY A 39 -10.36 -10.06 -15.67
CA GLY A 39 -9.86 -10.27 -14.32
C GLY A 39 -8.69 -9.35 -13.95
N SER A 40 -9.00 -8.38 -13.11
CA SER A 40 -8.10 -7.93 -12.06
C SER A 40 -8.60 -8.58 -10.77
N SER A 41 -7.73 -9.33 -10.10
CA SER A 41 -8.00 -9.86 -8.77
C SER A 41 -7.96 -8.71 -7.76
N GLU A 42 -8.92 -7.80 -7.84
CA GLU A 42 -9.28 -6.99 -6.68
C GLU A 42 -9.96 -7.94 -5.70
N ALA A 43 -9.20 -8.33 -4.68
CA ALA A 43 -9.78 -8.94 -3.50
C ALA A 43 -10.81 -7.97 -2.95
N SER A 44 -12.10 -8.24 -3.20
CA SER A 44 -13.17 -7.59 -2.47
C SER A 44 -12.93 -7.93 -1.01
N ILE A 45 -12.40 -6.98 -0.24
CA ILE A 45 -12.21 -7.17 1.19
C ILE A 45 -13.61 -7.21 1.79
N ASP A 46 -14.06 -8.41 2.12
CA ASP A 46 -15.27 -8.66 2.88
C ASP A 46 -15.12 -7.97 4.24
N GLN A 47 -15.67 -6.78 4.37
CA GLN A 47 -15.57 -5.96 5.59
C GLN A 47 -16.28 -6.61 6.78
N THR A 48 -17.12 -7.64 6.55
CA THR A 48 -17.72 -8.43 7.62
C THR A 48 -16.68 -9.27 8.36
N SER A 49 -15.55 -9.59 7.73
CA SER A 49 -14.43 -10.32 8.32
C SER A 49 -13.30 -9.39 8.83
N ALA A 50 -13.50 -8.07 8.82
CA ALA A 50 -12.49 -7.12 9.27
C ALA A 50 -12.34 -7.16 10.79
N VAL A 51 -11.11 -7.35 11.27
CA VAL A 51 -10.75 -7.27 12.69
C VAL A 51 -10.77 -5.83 13.18
N THR A 52 -11.24 -5.61 14.41
CA THR A 52 -11.16 -4.28 15.05
C THR A 52 -9.72 -4.01 15.50
N LEU A 53 -9.41 -2.72 15.69
CA LEU A 53 -8.10 -2.32 16.21
C LEU A 53 -7.82 -2.94 17.58
N GLU A 54 -8.82 -2.98 18.47
CA GLU A 54 -8.72 -3.59 19.79
C GLU A 54 -8.37 -5.08 19.73
N THR A 55 -8.96 -5.83 18.78
CA THR A 55 -8.62 -7.24 18.57
C THR A 55 -7.19 -7.38 18.04
N ALA A 56 -6.76 -6.54 17.11
CA ALA A 56 -5.40 -6.55 16.59
C ALA A 56 -4.36 -6.20 17.68
N GLU A 57 -4.66 -5.21 18.53
CA GLU A 57 -3.82 -4.82 19.66
C GLU A 57 -3.68 -5.97 20.67
N THR A 58 -4.78 -6.65 20.98
CA THR A 58 -4.76 -7.81 21.91
C THR A 58 -3.99 -9.00 21.34
N ALA A 59 -3.99 -9.19 20.02
CA ALA A 59 -3.21 -10.23 19.35
C ALA A 59 -1.73 -9.85 19.14
N THR A 60 -1.34 -8.62 19.44
CA THR A 60 0.04 -8.13 19.26
C THR A 60 0.88 -8.43 20.49
N VAL A 61 2.04 -9.04 20.29
CA VAL A 61 2.96 -9.45 21.36
C VAL A 61 4.33 -8.81 21.19
N LYS A 62 5.00 -8.53 22.33
CA LYS A 62 6.41 -8.17 22.32
C LYS A 62 7.26 -9.42 22.12
N ILE A 63 8.21 -9.35 21.20
CA ILE A 63 9.23 -10.36 20.99
C ILE A 63 10.56 -9.85 21.53
N GLN A 64 11.18 -10.67 22.37
CA GLN A 64 12.56 -10.51 22.80
C GLN A 64 13.34 -11.71 22.30
N ALA A 65 14.25 -11.46 21.37
CA ALA A 65 15.07 -12.46 20.73
C ALA A 65 16.46 -12.38 21.36
N LEU A 66 16.85 -13.40 22.12
CA LEU A 66 18.16 -13.49 22.76
C LEU A 66 19.01 -14.51 22.02
N GLY A 67 20.26 -14.18 21.75
CA GLY A 67 21.21 -15.04 21.07
C GLY A 67 22.60 -14.91 21.65
N SER A 68 23.36 -16.01 21.56
CA SER A 68 24.77 -16.03 21.90
C SER A 68 25.58 -16.18 20.62
N LEU A 69 26.51 -15.25 20.40
CA LEU A 69 27.45 -15.28 19.28
C LEU A 69 28.79 -15.71 19.85
N VAL A 70 29.41 -16.72 19.27
CA VAL A 70 30.79 -17.11 19.64
C VAL A 70 31.74 -16.51 18.64
N ASP A 71 32.45 -15.45 19.04
CA ASP A 71 33.53 -14.87 18.27
C ASP A 71 34.82 -15.71 18.47
N PRO A 72 35.55 -16.07 17.40
CA PRO A 72 36.75 -16.89 17.51
C PRO A 72 37.94 -16.20 18.21
N VAL A 73 37.90 -14.88 18.37
CA VAL A 73 38.93 -14.06 19.01
C VAL A 73 38.43 -13.51 20.35
N GLU A 74 37.21 -12.97 20.40
CA GLU A 74 36.64 -12.31 21.58
C GLU A 74 35.82 -13.23 22.50
N GLY A 75 35.47 -14.45 22.07
CA GLY A 75 34.73 -15.43 22.86
C GLY A 75 33.20 -15.27 22.78
N ALA A 76 32.48 -15.81 23.77
CA ALA A 76 31.02 -15.77 23.79
C ALA A 76 30.51 -14.35 24.10
N MET A 77 29.67 -13.82 23.22
CA MET A 77 29.02 -12.52 23.32
C MET A 77 27.51 -12.72 23.37
N GLU A 78 26.86 -12.15 24.37
CA GLU A 78 25.41 -12.16 24.47
C GLU A 78 24.84 -10.93 23.75
N GLY A 79 23.88 -11.16 22.85
CA GLY A 79 23.21 -10.13 22.07
C GLY A 79 21.70 -10.40 22.00
N GLY A 80 20.92 -9.36 21.73
CA GLY A 80 19.49 -9.54 21.54
C GLY A 80 18.83 -8.42 20.76
N TRP A 81 17.71 -8.77 20.15
CA TRP A 81 16.84 -7.87 19.41
C TRP A 81 15.46 -7.82 20.04
N TRP A 82 14.77 -6.70 19.82
CA TRP A 82 13.39 -6.52 20.23
C TRP A 82 12.53 -6.15 19.03
N GLY A 83 11.29 -6.61 19.06
CA GLY A 83 10.29 -6.25 18.08
C GLY A 83 8.91 -6.69 18.51
N THR A 84 8.02 -6.74 17.54
CA THR A 84 6.62 -7.12 17.72
C THR A 84 6.30 -8.33 16.85
N GLY A 85 5.29 -9.07 17.26
CA GLY A 85 4.68 -10.11 16.45
C GLY A 85 3.16 -10.09 16.59
N LEU A 86 2.48 -10.78 15.68
CA LEU A 86 1.03 -10.94 15.67
C LEU A 86 0.70 -12.43 15.80
N VAL A 87 -0.15 -12.79 16.76
CA VAL A 87 -0.72 -14.14 16.85
C VAL A 87 -1.73 -14.31 15.71
N VAL A 88 -1.51 -15.29 14.84
CA VAL A 88 -2.34 -15.51 13.64
C VAL A 88 -3.22 -16.75 13.73
N ASP A 89 -3.03 -17.59 14.75
CA ASP A 89 -3.80 -18.81 14.96
C ASP A 89 -3.91 -19.18 16.44
N SER A 90 -4.97 -19.91 16.81
CA SER A 90 -5.23 -20.41 18.17
C SER A 90 -4.19 -21.41 18.67
N ASP A 91 -3.44 -22.03 17.76
CA ASP A 91 -2.31 -22.91 18.08
C ASP A 91 -1.08 -22.14 18.62
N GLY A 92 -1.16 -20.81 18.68
CA GLY A 92 -0.08 -19.95 19.18
C GLY A 92 0.97 -19.61 18.12
N LEU A 93 0.63 -19.71 16.84
CA LEU A 93 1.51 -19.29 15.75
C LEU A 93 1.64 -17.76 15.75
N VAL A 94 2.88 -17.26 15.82
CA VAL A 94 3.20 -15.83 15.83
C VAL A 94 4.02 -15.47 14.61
N VAL A 95 3.56 -14.46 13.86
CA VAL A 95 4.29 -13.90 12.71
C VAL A 95 5.05 -12.65 13.14
N THR A 96 6.31 -12.54 12.73
CA THR A 96 7.17 -11.36 12.94
C THR A 96 8.09 -11.13 11.74
N ASN A 97 8.85 -10.04 11.76
CA ASN A 97 9.88 -9.80 10.77
C ASN A 97 11.12 -10.64 11.07
N ASN A 98 11.74 -11.22 10.03
CA ASN A 98 12.98 -11.98 10.19
C ASN A 98 14.10 -11.19 10.89
N HIS A 99 14.22 -9.88 10.63
CA HIS A 99 15.24 -9.05 11.26
C HIS A 99 15.10 -8.90 12.78
N VAL A 100 13.94 -9.26 13.35
CA VAL A 100 13.71 -9.26 14.81
C VAL A 100 14.31 -10.51 15.44
N VAL A 101 14.38 -11.63 14.72
CA VAL A 101 14.71 -12.95 15.26
C VAL A 101 16.04 -13.51 14.74
N VAL A 102 16.59 -12.94 13.68
CA VAL A 102 17.88 -13.35 13.14
C VAL A 102 18.97 -13.21 14.21
N GLY A 103 19.81 -14.24 14.36
CA GLY A 103 20.88 -14.28 15.37
C GLY A 103 20.45 -14.73 16.77
N ALA A 104 19.16 -14.76 17.08
CA ALA A 104 18.63 -15.38 18.31
C ALA A 104 18.32 -16.87 18.13
N ALA A 105 18.00 -17.29 16.91
CA ALA A 105 17.89 -18.68 16.55
C ALA A 105 19.28 -19.21 16.16
N THR A 106 19.89 -20.02 17.03
CA THR A 106 20.89 -21.00 16.56
C THR A 106 20.14 -22.01 15.70
N LEU A 107 20.36 -22.02 14.38
CA LEU A 107 20.02 -23.15 13.51
C LEU A 107 21.15 -24.18 13.56
#